data_AF-A0A5M9ZKV4-F1
#
_entry.id   AF-A0A5M9ZKV4-F1
#
_cell.length_a   1.000
_cell.length_b   1.000
_cell.length_c   1.000
_cell.angle_alpha   90.00
_cell.angle_beta   90.00
_cell.angle_gamma   90.00
#
_symmetry.space_group_name_H-M   'P 1'
#
loop_
_entity.id
_entity.type
_entity.pdbx_description
1 polymer ?
#
loop_
_entity_poly.entity_id
_entity_poly.type
_entity_poly.pdbx_seq_one_letter_code
_entity_poly.pdbx_strand_id
1 'polypeptide(L)'
;MVRPNTITGPQAARLLDVPVRFLGMLSERRLFPVAGEDGAYDATLVRAAVRRMPWLRLLGRPLCERELAAIDRRLRIPAGEGYEWAGRRYCALWRCLDAAWGGSAAVARAA
;
A
#
# COMPACT_ATOMS: atom_id res chain seq x y z
N MET A 1 -28.71 -11.61 -3.20
CA MET A 1 -27.86 -12.82 -2.97
C MET A 1 -26.63 -12.35 -2.19
N VAL A 2 -26.55 -12.61 -0.88
CA VAL A 2 -25.39 -12.24 -0.06
C VAL A 2 -24.29 -13.26 -0.38
N ARG A 3 -23.23 -12.85 -1.09
CA ARG A 3 -22.07 -13.74 -1.30
C ARG A 3 -21.38 -13.92 0.05
N PRO A 4 -21.37 -15.13 0.62
CA PRO A 4 -20.67 -15.34 1.89
C PRO A 4 -19.19 -15.05 1.69
N ASN A 5 -18.60 -14.33 2.63
CA ASN A 5 -17.15 -14.07 2.73
C ASN A 5 -16.54 -13.03 1.76
N THR A 6 -17.30 -12.03 1.32
CA THR A 6 -16.75 -10.85 0.62
C THR A 6 -16.55 -9.67 1.57
N ILE A 7 -15.45 -8.92 1.41
CA ILE A 7 -15.21 -7.65 2.08
C ILE A 7 -15.22 -6.50 1.08
N THR A 8 -15.67 -5.32 1.51
CA THR A 8 -15.67 -4.13 0.65
C THR A 8 -14.26 -3.54 0.53
N GLY A 9 -14.00 -2.77 -0.53
CA GLY A 9 -12.74 -2.03 -0.68
C GLY A 9 -12.32 -1.23 0.56
N PRO A 10 -13.21 -0.45 1.21
CA PRO A 10 -12.91 0.22 2.48
C PRO A 10 -12.51 -0.72 3.61
N GLN A 11 -13.12 -1.90 3.72
CA GLN A 11 -12.75 -2.90 4.73
C GLN A 11 -11.38 -3.51 4.44
N ALA A 12 -11.07 -3.82 3.18
CA ALA A 12 -9.76 -4.31 2.75
C ALA A 12 -8.66 -3.27 3.01
N ALA A 13 -8.94 -1.99 2.71
CA ALA A 13 -8.05 -0.86 2.97
C ALA A 13 -7.72 -0.72 4.45
N ARG A 14 -8.72 -0.82 5.33
CA ARG A 14 -8.53 -0.78 6.79
C ARG A 14 -7.68 -1.93 7.32
N LEU A 15 -7.76 -3.13 6.73
CA LEU A 15 -6.93 -4.26 7.15
C LEU A 15 -5.43 -4.05 6.89
N LEU A 16 -5.10 -3.26 5.86
CA LEU A 16 -3.74 -2.94 5.48
C LEU A 16 -3.28 -1.56 6.00
N ASP A 17 -4.20 -0.80 6.59
CA ASP A 17 -4.01 0.60 7.00
C ASP A 17 -3.51 1.49 5.86
N VAL A 18 -4.16 1.36 4.69
CA VAL A 18 -3.87 2.11 3.46
C VAL A 18 -5.15 2.75 2.91
N PRO A 19 -5.07 3.80 2.08
CA PRO A 19 -6.25 4.33 1.40
C PRO A 19 -6.75 3.37 0.31
N VAL A 20 -8.06 3.38 0.03
CA VAL A 20 -8.71 2.49 -0.95
C VAL A 20 -8.05 2.58 -2.34
N ARG A 21 -7.63 3.78 -2.77
CA ARG A 21 -6.94 3.99 -4.05
C ARG A 21 -5.65 3.15 -4.19
N PHE A 22 -4.97 2.89 -3.09
CA PHE A 22 -3.70 2.14 -3.07
C PHE A 22 -3.92 0.64 -3.33
N LEU A 23 -5.12 0.11 -3.05
CA LEU A 23 -5.45 -1.29 -3.33
C LEU A 23 -5.42 -1.60 -4.84
N GLY A 24 -5.79 -0.64 -5.69
CA GLY A 24 -5.71 -0.76 -7.14
C GLY A 24 -4.28 -1.02 -7.60
N MET A 25 -3.33 -0.18 -7.16
CA MET A 25 -1.91 -0.35 -7.48
C MET A 25 -1.32 -1.65 -6.94
N LEU A 26 -1.71 -2.08 -5.74
CA LEU A 26 -1.28 -3.37 -5.20
C LEU A 26 -1.79 -4.55 -6.05
N SER A 27 -3.00 -4.43 -6.60
CA SER A 27 -3.60 -5.42 -7.48
C SER A 27 -2.90 -5.47 -8.85
N GLU A 28 -2.62 -4.31 -9.45
CA GLU A 28 -1.85 -4.18 -10.70
C GLU A 28 -0.49 -4.86 -10.60
N ARG A 29 0.16 -4.74 -9.45
CA ARG A 29 1.47 -5.34 -9.16
C ARG A 29 1.39 -6.80 -8.70
N ARG A 30 0.21 -7.41 -8.74
CA ARG A 30 -0.07 -8.79 -8.30
C ARG A 30 0.31 -9.09 -6.84
N LEU A 31 0.40 -8.06 -6.01
CA LEU A 31 0.69 -8.16 -4.58
C LEU A 31 -0.57 -8.40 -3.75
N PHE A 32 -1.73 -7.98 -4.27
CA PHE A 32 -3.04 -8.11 -3.65
C PHE A 32 -4.06 -8.71 -4.64
N PRO A 33 -5.10 -9.44 -4.18
CA PRO A 33 -6.14 -9.94 -5.07
C PRO A 33 -6.88 -8.79 -5.76
N VAL A 34 -7.31 -9.03 -7.00
CA VAL A 34 -8.11 -8.08 -7.78
C VAL A 34 -9.53 -8.07 -7.22
N ALA A 35 -10.14 -6.88 -7.13
CA ALA A 35 -11.55 -6.76 -6.77
C ALA A 35 -12.43 -7.41 -7.85
N GLY A 36 -13.55 -8.00 -7.44
CA GLY A 36 -14.61 -8.40 -8.37
C GLY A 36 -15.28 -7.18 -9.02
N GLU A 37 -16.17 -7.42 -9.97
CA GLU A 37 -16.89 -6.38 -10.72
C GLU A 37 -17.66 -5.39 -9.83
N ASP A 38 -18.13 -5.87 -8.67
CA ASP A 38 -18.83 -5.05 -7.67
C ASP A 38 -17.88 -4.22 -6.76
N GLY A 39 -16.57 -4.24 -7.01
CA GLY A 39 -15.55 -3.61 -6.14
C GLY A 39 -15.34 -4.33 -4.80
N ALA A 40 -15.89 -5.54 -4.65
CA ALA A 40 -15.75 -6.39 -3.48
C ALA A 40 -14.57 -7.37 -3.63
N TYR A 41 -13.90 -7.67 -2.52
CA TYR A 41 -12.79 -8.62 -2.45
C TYR A 41 -13.22 -9.90 -1.76
N ASP A 42 -12.69 -11.04 -2.19
CA ASP A 42 -12.83 -12.29 -1.45
C ASP A 42 -11.98 -12.23 -0.18
N ALA A 43 -12.62 -12.33 0.99
CA ALA A 43 -11.94 -12.23 2.28
C ALA A 43 -10.94 -13.37 2.51
N THR A 44 -11.16 -14.54 1.92
CA THR A 44 -10.23 -15.68 1.96
C THR A 44 -8.94 -15.34 1.22
N LEU A 45 -9.06 -14.79 0.01
CA LEU A 45 -7.91 -14.41 -0.80
C LEU A 45 -7.13 -13.26 -0.15
N VAL A 46 -7.85 -12.29 0.42
CA VAL A 46 -7.23 -11.18 1.17
C VAL A 46 -6.45 -11.71 2.37
N ARG A 47 -7.05 -12.59 3.18
CA ARG A 47 -6.38 -13.21 4.34
C ARG A 47 -5.20 -14.07 3.90
N ALA A 48 -5.33 -14.83 2.80
CA ALA A 48 -4.24 -15.63 2.24
C ALA A 48 -3.09 -14.75 1.76
N ALA A 49 -3.37 -13.64 1.07
CA ALA A 49 -2.37 -12.67 0.63
C ALA A 49 -1.62 -12.06 1.82
N VAL A 50 -2.35 -11.65 2.86
CA VAL A 50 -1.76 -11.10 4.11
C VAL A 50 -0.93 -12.15 4.86
N ARG A 51 -1.37 -13.42 4.89
CA ARG A 51 -0.58 -14.52 5.48
C ARG A 51 0.69 -14.81 4.68
N ARG A 52 0.59 -14.81 3.35
CA ARG A 52 1.73 -15.02 2.45
C ARG A 52 2.74 -13.89 2.51
N MET A 53 2.26 -12.65 2.70
CA MET A 53 3.07 -11.43 2.74
C MET A 53 2.76 -10.63 4.01
N PRO A 54 3.34 -11.00 5.16
CA PRO A 54 3.09 -10.32 6.43
C PRO A 54 3.44 -8.83 6.40
N TRP A 55 4.39 -8.45 5.54
CA TRP A 55 4.82 -7.07 5.36
C TRP A 55 3.72 -6.15 4.81
N LEU A 56 2.65 -6.69 4.19
CA LEU A 56 1.49 -5.91 3.78
C LEU A 56 0.81 -5.21 4.96
N ARG A 57 0.92 -5.77 6.18
CA ARG A 57 0.39 -5.14 7.41
C ARG A 57 1.25 -4.00 7.93
N LEU A 58 2.47 -3.85 7.38
CA LEU A 58 3.40 -2.79 7.73
C LEU A 58 3.23 -1.56 6.82
N LEU A 59 2.33 -1.62 5.83
CA LEU A 59 2.11 -0.53 4.87
C LEU A 59 1.65 0.77 5.56
N GLY A 60 0.80 0.69 6.58
CA GLY A 60 0.40 1.85 7.38
C GLY A 60 1.43 2.32 8.41
N ARG A 61 2.48 1.54 8.68
CA ARG A 61 3.45 1.92 9.71
C ARG A 61 4.26 3.14 9.29
N PRO A 62 4.38 4.16 10.16
CA PRO A 62 5.30 5.25 9.94
C PRO A 62 6.73 4.74 10.07
N LEU A 63 7.53 4.94 9.02
CA LEU A 63 8.95 4.60 8.98
C LEU A 63 9.77 5.87 8.79
N CYS A 64 10.95 5.90 9.41
CA CYS A 64 11.93 6.96 9.14
C CYS A 64 12.75 6.67 7.87
N GLU A 65 13.44 7.70 7.36
CA GLU A 65 14.33 7.55 6.20
C GLU A 65 15.34 6.41 6.32
N ARG A 66 15.87 6.16 7.54
CA ARG A 66 16.84 5.09 7.77
C ARG A 66 16.23 3.71 7.61
N GLU A 67 15.00 3.53 8.10
CA GLU A 67 14.26 2.27 7.98
C GLU A 67 13.82 2.04 6.53
N LEU A 68 13.37 3.10 5.85
CA LEU A 68 13.06 3.04 4.42
C LEU A 68 14.29 2.63 3.60
N ALA A 69 15.45 3.24 3.87
CA ALA A 69 16.69 2.90 3.17
C ALA A 69 17.17 1.46 3.44
N ALA A 70 16.78 0.85 4.57
CA ALA A 70 17.06 -0.55 4.88
C ALA A 70 16.14 -1.52 4.09
N ILE A 71 14.93 -1.09 3.72
CA ILE A 71 14.02 -1.86 2.87
C ILE A 71 14.43 -1.72 1.40
N ASP A 72 14.55 -0.49 0.92
CA ASP A 72 15.01 -0.15 -0.43
C ASP A 72 15.61 1.26 -0.43
N ARG A 73 16.88 1.35 -0.85
CA ARG A 73 17.65 2.61 -0.88
C ARG A 73 17.08 3.64 -1.86
N ARG A 74 16.21 3.23 -2.78
CA ARG A 74 15.52 4.11 -3.73
C ARG A 74 14.29 4.78 -3.13
N LEU A 75 13.76 4.25 -2.03
CA LEU A 75 12.61 4.84 -1.35
C LEU A 75 13.05 6.06 -0.56
N ARG A 76 12.33 7.16 -0.76
CA ARG A 76 12.48 8.41 -0.03
C ARG A 76 11.14 8.87 0.49
N ILE A 77 11.17 9.67 1.54
CA ILE A 77 9.97 10.36 2.01
C ILE A 77 9.71 11.53 1.05
N PRO A 78 8.54 11.59 0.38
CA PRO A 78 8.22 12.70 -0.51
C PRO A 78 8.30 14.06 0.21
N ALA A 79 8.74 15.10 -0.50
CA ALA A 79 8.84 16.44 0.07
C ALA A 79 7.44 16.98 0.44
N GLY A 80 7.30 17.57 1.64
CA GLY A 80 6.01 18.05 2.15
C GLY A 80 5.08 16.96 2.69
N GLU A 81 5.49 15.70 2.65
CA GLU A 81 4.75 14.58 3.25
C GLU A 81 5.44 14.04 4.50
N GLY A 82 4.62 13.42 5.36
CA GLY A 82 5.04 12.85 6.64
C GLY A 82 4.87 13.83 7.81
N TYR A 83 5.41 13.45 8.95
CA TYR A 83 5.49 14.29 10.14
C TYR A 83 6.88 14.19 10.76
N GLU A 84 7.28 15.21 11.50
CA GLU A 84 8.55 15.21 12.24
C GLU A 84 8.34 14.83 13.70
N TRP A 85 9.14 13.89 14.20
CA TRP A 85 9.20 13.54 15.61
C TRP A 85 10.66 13.35 16.00
N ALA A 86 11.10 14.07 17.03
CA ALA A 86 12.45 13.97 17.59
C ALA A 86 13.55 14.23 16.55
N GLY A 87 13.35 15.25 15.70
CA GLY A 87 14.28 15.64 14.65
C GLY A 87 14.38 14.63 13.49
N ARG A 88 13.43 13.71 13.37
CA ARG A 88 13.37 12.74 12.27
C ARG A 88 12.04 12.83 11.55
N ARG A 89 12.09 12.72 10.22
CA ARG A 89 10.90 12.63 9.36
C ARG A 89 10.40 11.19 9.31
N TYR A 90 9.11 11.02 9.55
CA TYR A 90 8.39 9.75 9.46
C TYR A 90 7.30 9.85 8.41
N CYS A 91 7.13 8.79 7.62
CA CYS A 91 6.03 8.68 6.66
C CYS A 91 5.54 7.24 6.59
N ALA A 92 4.25 7.05 6.34
CA ALA A 92 3.70 5.71 6.16
C ALA A 92 4.32 5.04 4.93
N LEU A 93 4.70 3.77 5.05
CA LEU A 93 5.34 3.03 3.97
C LEU A 93 4.52 3.09 2.67
N TRP A 94 3.19 2.99 2.74
CA TRP A 94 2.34 3.08 1.55
C TRP A 94 2.49 4.40 0.80
N ARG A 95 2.74 5.54 1.48
CA ARG A 95 2.95 6.84 0.82
C ARG A 95 4.29 6.89 0.10
N CYS A 96 5.34 6.36 0.74
CA CYS A 96 6.65 6.25 0.10
C CYS A 96 6.59 5.35 -1.15
N LEU A 97 5.83 4.25 -1.08
CA LEU A 97 5.58 3.38 -2.22
C LEU A 97 4.70 4.08 -3.28
N ASP A 98 3.65 4.80 -2.87
CA ASP A 98 2.76 5.56 -3.75
C ASP A 98 3.53 6.61 -4.56
N ALA A 99 4.45 7.35 -3.91
CA ALA A 99 5.32 8.29 -4.60
C ALA A 99 6.33 7.61 -5.52
N ALA A 100 6.96 6.51 -5.08
CA ALA A 100 7.91 5.76 -5.90
C ALA A 100 7.25 5.10 -7.12
N TRP A 101 6.02 4.63 -6.96
CA TRP A 101 5.27 3.91 -8.00
C TRP A 101 4.51 4.86 -8.91
N GLY A 102 3.91 5.91 -8.37
CA GLY A 102 3.26 6.99 -9.11
C GLY A 102 4.27 7.82 -9.90
N GLY A 103 5.48 8.03 -9.38
CA GLY A 103 6.59 8.66 -10.11
C GLY A 103 7.05 7.82 -11.32
N SER A 104 6.95 6.49 -11.25
CA SER A 104 7.31 5.61 -12.38
C SER A 104 6.36 5.74 -13.57
N ALA A 105 5.10 6.13 -13.36
CA ALA A 105 4.16 6.41 -14.45
C ALA A 105 4.44 7.77 -15.14
N ALA A 106 4.97 8.75 -14.39
CA ALA A 106 5.39 10.02 -14.96
C ALA A 106 6.69 9.89 -15.79
N VAL A 107 7.63 9.04 -15.36
CA VAL A 107 8.88 8.79 -16.12
C VAL A 107 8.63 7.93 -17.37
N ALA A 108 7.67 7.00 -17.34
CA ALA A 108 7.31 6.18 -18.51
C ALA A 108 6.52 6.94 -19.60
N ARG A 109 6.00 8.14 -19.31
CA ARG A 109 5.33 9.02 -20.29
C ARG A 109 6.24 10.05 -20.94
N ALA A 110 7.51 10.10 -20.53
CA ALA A 110 8.51 11.04 -21.02
C ALA A 110 9.64 10.38 -21.83
N ALA A 111 9.46 9.12 -22.26
CA ALA A 111 10.38 8.38 -23.12
C ALA A 111 9.77 8.15 -24.50
#